data_AF-A0A9E0XT38-F1
#
_entry.id   AF-A0A9E0XT38-F1
#
_cell.length_a   1.000
_cell.length_b   1.000
_cell.length_c   1.000
_cell.angle_alpha   90.00
_cell.angle_beta   90.00
_cell.angle_gamma   90.00
#
_symmetry.space_group_name_H-M   'P 1'
#
loop_
_entity.id
_entity.type
_entity.pdbx_description
1 polymer ?
#
loop_
_entity_poly.entity_id
_entity_poly.type
_entity_poly.pdbx_seq_one_letter_code
_entity_poly.pdbx_strand_id
1 'polypeptide(L)'
;GRAIVDTFPVYTKKLIKLSENSAVVKDFVQNGADAIFFASSSAVEAFSNNARVLSLSDAARHPKAFSIGPKTTEAMKKFGIPVAKEAANPSEVLEMLKEALA
;
A
#
# COMPACT_ATOMS: atom_id res chain seq x y z
N GLY A 1 -14.81 26.03 -29.04
CA GLY A 1 -15.63 24.92 -29.54
C GLY A 1 -16.10 24.09 -28.37
N ARG A 2 -17.35 23.60 -28.39
CA ARG A 2 -17.88 22.67 -27.38
C ARG A 2 -18.03 21.30 -28.04
N ALA A 3 -17.48 20.26 -27.44
CA ALA A 3 -17.73 18.88 -27.83
C ALA A 3 -18.88 18.32 -26.99
N ILE A 4 -19.72 17.48 -27.60
CA ILE A 4 -20.64 16.60 -26.87
C ILE A 4 -19.85 15.34 -26.54
N VAL A 5 -19.72 15.00 -25.27
CA VAL A 5 -18.96 13.83 -24.79
C VAL A 5 -19.92 12.93 -24.02
N ASP A 6 -20.14 11.72 -24.53
CA ASP A 6 -20.83 10.64 -23.82
C ASP A 6 -19.82 9.71 -23.15
N THR A 7 -20.12 9.25 -21.94
CA THR A 7 -19.23 8.36 -21.17
C THR A 7 -19.97 7.09 -20.80
N PHE A 8 -19.39 5.92 -21.11
CA PHE A 8 -19.89 4.61 -20.69
C PHE A 8 -18.87 3.93 -19.76
N PRO A 9 -19.07 3.96 -18.42
CA PRO A 9 -18.09 3.42 -17.49
C PRO A 9 -18.09 1.88 -17.52
N VAL A 10 -16.98 1.28 -17.95
CA VAL A 10 -16.82 -0.19 -18.04
C VAL A 10 -16.18 -0.83 -16.81
N TYR A 11 -15.59 -0.03 -15.91
CA TYR A 11 -15.04 -0.52 -14.64
C TYR A 11 -15.09 0.56 -13.56
N THR A 12 -14.98 0.14 -12.30
CA THR A 12 -14.87 1.04 -11.16
C THR A 12 -13.91 0.47 -10.11
N LYS A 13 -13.26 1.36 -9.36
CA LYS A 13 -12.42 0.98 -8.22
C LYS A 13 -13.24 1.10 -6.94
N LYS A 14 -13.11 0.12 -6.05
CA LYS A 14 -13.71 0.18 -4.71
C LYS A 14 -12.63 0.00 -3.66
N LEU A 15 -12.64 0.88 -2.66
CA LEU A 15 -11.86 0.70 -1.45
C LEU A 15 -12.57 -0.33 -0.57
N ILE A 16 -11.84 -1.36 -0.17
CA ILE A 16 -12.37 -2.44 0.68
C ILE A 16 -12.16 -2.03 2.14
N LYS A 17 -13.23 -2.08 2.92
CA LYS A 17 -13.15 -1.98 4.38
C LYS A 17 -12.79 -3.34 4.95
N LEU A 18 -11.73 -3.40 5.73
CA LEU A 18 -11.29 -4.61 6.41
C LEU A 18 -12.11 -4.83 7.68
N SER A 19 -12.32 -6.11 8.00
CA SER A 19 -12.97 -6.53 9.24
C SER A 19 -11.92 -6.99 10.24
N GLU A 20 -12.00 -6.48 11.47
CA GLU A 20 -11.18 -6.94 12.62
C GLU A 20 -11.36 -8.43 12.93
N ASN A 21 -12.47 -9.02 12.48
CA ASN A 21 -12.74 -10.45 12.67
C ASN A 21 -12.10 -11.34 11.59
N SER A 22 -11.50 -10.76 10.56
CA SER A 22 -10.77 -11.52 9.54
C SER A 22 -9.54 -12.19 10.14
N ALA A 23 -9.38 -13.49 9.90
CA ALA A 23 -8.19 -14.23 10.35
C ALA A 23 -6.89 -13.62 9.81
N VAL A 24 -6.88 -13.15 8.57
CA VAL A 24 -5.72 -12.51 7.93
C VAL A 24 -5.35 -11.19 8.60
N VAL A 25 -6.36 -10.41 9.02
CA VAL A 25 -6.14 -9.14 9.73
C VAL A 25 -5.56 -9.41 11.11
N LYS A 26 -6.11 -10.40 11.83
CA LYS A 26 -5.60 -10.79 13.15
C LYS A 26 -4.15 -11.28 13.08
N ASP A 27 -3.83 -12.10 12.09
CA ASP A 27 -2.47 -12.59 11.85
C ASP A 27 -1.50 -11.44 11.57
N PHE A 28 -1.85 -10.52 10.67
CA PHE A 28 -1.03 -9.34 10.38
C PHE A 28 -0.84 -8.44 11.62
N VAL A 29 -1.89 -8.22 12.42
CA VAL A 29 -1.79 -7.43 13.66
C VAL A 29 -0.87 -8.08 14.69
N GLN A 30 -0.90 -9.40 14.80
CA GLN A 30 -0.11 -10.15 15.78
C GLN A 30 1.35 -10.33 15.35
N ASN A 31 1.57 -10.69 14.09
CA ASN A 31 2.88 -11.10 13.59
C ASN A 31 3.57 -10.00 12.79
N GLY A 32 2.81 -9.09 12.19
CA GLY A 32 3.33 -8.05 11.30
C GLY A 32 3.82 -8.63 9.98
N ALA A 33 4.83 -7.98 9.40
CA ALA A 33 5.47 -8.45 8.18
C ALA A 33 6.90 -7.89 8.05
N ASP A 34 7.70 -8.49 7.19
CA ASP A 34 9.05 -8.00 6.90
C ASP A 34 9.00 -6.72 6.05
N ALA A 35 8.06 -6.68 5.12
CA ALA A 35 7.87 -5.60 4.17
C ALA A 35 6.41 -5.39 3.78
N ILE A 36 6.09 -4.16 3.39
CA ILE A 36 4.90 -3.84 2.60
C ILE A 36 5.34 -3.15 1.33
N PHE A 37 4.78 -3.55 0.19
CA PHE A 37 5.03 -2.91 -1.09
C PHE A 37 3.75 -2.30 -1.66
N PHE A 38 3.82 -1.02 -2.05
CA PHE A 38 2.71 -0.32 -2.66
C PHE A 38 2.95 -0.13 -4.17
N ALA A 39 2.09 -0.79 -4.95
CA ALA A 39 2.09 -0.70 -6.41
C ALA A 39 1.27 0.49 -6.97
N SER A 40 0.55 1.23 -6.12
CA SER A 40 -0.21 2.42 -6.54
C SER A 40 -0.57 3.31 -5.36
N SER A 41 -0.84 4.59 -5.64
CA SER A 41 -1.34 5.55 -4.65
C SER A 41 -2.70 5.16 -4.05
N SER A 42 -3.59 4.53 -4.83
CA SER A 42 -4.88 4.04 -4.29
C SER A 42 -4.71 2.88 -3.31
N ALA A 43 -3.65 2.08 -3.43
CA ALA A 43 -3.35 1.03 -2.44
C ALA A 43 -2.86 1.64 -1.12
N VAL A 44 -2.05 2.70 -1.18
CA VAL A 44 -1.62 3.48 -0.01
C VAL A 44 -2.83 4.06 0.72
N GLU A 45 -3.74 4.70 -0.01
CA GLU A 45 -4.96 5.27 0.54
C GLU A 45 -5.85 4.18 1.18
N ALA A 46 -6.04 3.04 0.50
CA ALA A 46 -6.80 1.92 1.04
C ALA A 46 -6.21 1.39 2.35
N PHE A 47 -4.89 1.23 2.41
CA PHE A 47 -4.20 0.78 3.61
C PHE A 47 -4.33 1.80 4.74
N SER A 48 -4.09 3.08 4.47
CA SER A 48 -4.22 4.16 5.45
C SER A 48 -5.64 4.29 6.00
N ASN A 49 -6.67 4.12 5.16
CA ASN A 49 -8.07 4.15 5.59
C ASN A 49 -8.44 2.98 6.52
N ASN A 50 -7.67 1.89 6.48
CA ASN A 50 -7.82 0.73 7.35
C ASN A 50 -6.81 0.72 8.51
N ALA A 51 -6.03 1.79 8.71
CA ALA A 51 -4.95 1.83 9.69
C ALA A 51 -5.38 1.40 11.10
N ARG A 52 -6.57 1.80 11.56
CA ARG A 52 -7.12 1.40 12.87
C ARG A 52 -7.22 -0.12 13.04
N VAL A 53 -7.63 -0.83 12.00
CA VAL A 53 -7.83 -2.29 12.03
C VAL A 53 -6.51 -3.03 11.82
N LEU A 54 -5.54 -2.36 11.21
CA LEU A 54 -4.21 -2.89 10.89
C LEU A 54 -3.13 -2.44 11.88
N SER A 55 -3.50 -1.77 12.99
CA SER A 55 -2.58 -1.35 14.03
C SER A 55 -1.88 -2.57 14.62
N LEU A 56 -0.56 -2.63 14.43
CA LEU A 56 0.28 -3.73 14.89
C LEU A 56 0.32 -3.79 16.42
N SER A 57 0.41 -5.01 16.96
CA SER A 57 0.71 -5.24 18.38
C SER A 57 2.18 -4.92 18.68
N ASP A 58 2.50 -4.63 19.95
CA ASP A 58 3.86 -4.24 20.36
C ASP A 58 4.94 -5.30 20.07
N ALA A 59 4.54 -6.58 19.98
CA ALA A 59 5.44 -7.69 19.67
C ALA A 59 5.55 -7.99 18.15
N ALA A 60 4.72 -7.35 17.34
CA ALA A 60 4.66 -7.62 15.90
C ALA A 60 5.87 -7.02 15.17
N ARG A 61 6.24 -7.64 14.05
CA ARG A 61 7.30 -7.10 13.19
C ARG A 61 6.78 -5.90 12.41
N HIS A 62 7.37 -4.73 12.65
CA HIS A 62 7.07 -3.53 11.87
C HIS A 62 7.66 -3.63 10.45
N PRO A 63 6.82 -3.63 9.40
CA PRO A 63 7.30 -3.80 8.03
C PRO A 63 8.02 -2.55 7.54
N LYS A 64 9.09 -2.77 6.76
CA LYS A 64 9.67 -1.72 5.92
C LYS A 64 8.73 -1.48 4.73
N ALA A 65 8.37 -0.23 4.45
CA ALA A 65 7.43 0.08 3.38
C ALA A 65 8.14 0.59 2.11
N PHE A 66 7.74 0.06 0.96
CA PHE A 66 8.37 0.30 -0.34
C PHE A 66 7.34 0.79 -1.36
N SER A 67 7.78 1.56 -2.35
CA SER A 67 6.93 2.06 -3.42
C SER A 67 7.42 1.63 -4.80
N ILE A 68 6.49 1.49 -5.75
CA ILE A 68 6.80 1.21 -7.16
C ILE A 68 7.39 2.41 -7.92
N GLY A 69 7.36 3.61 -7.35
CA GLY A 69 7.84 4.82 -7.99
C GLY A 69 7.31 6.14 -7.39
N PRO A 70 7.67 7.30 -7.99
CA PRO A 70 7.56 8.62 -7.35
C PRO A 70 6.14 8.99 -6.91
N LYS A 71 5.15 8.76 -7.78
CA LYS A 71 3.73 9.07 -7.48
C LYS A 71 3.21 8.31 -6.26
N THR A 72 3.70 7.09 -6.06
CA THR A 72 3.29 6.26 -4.92
C THR A 72 4.02 6.69 -3.65
N THR A 73 5.31 7.03 -3.75
CA THR A 73 6.10 7.64 -2.66
C THR A 73 5.46 8.92 -2.14
N GLU A 74 5.02 9.82 -3.04
CA GLU A 74 4.32 11.05 -2.66
C GLU A 74 3.05 10.75 -1.86
N ALA A 75 2.26 9.76 -2.30
CA ALA A 75 1.08 9.31 -1.56
C ALA A 75 1.45 8.75 -0.19
N MET A 76 2.48 7.90 -0.09
CA MET A 76 2.95 7.35 1.19
C MET A 76 3.31 8.47 2.18
N LYS A 77 4.11 9.44 1.73
CA LYS A 77 4.50 10.62 2.53
C LYS A 77 3.26 11.42 2.98
N LYS A 78 2.30 11.65 2.08
CA LYS A 78 1.05 12.35 2.41
C LYS A 78 0.24 11.66 3.52
N PHE A 79 0.23 10.34 3.55
CA PHE A 79 -0.47 9.54 4.56
C PHE A 79 0.41 9.18 5.77
N GLY A 80 1.62 9.76 5.89
CA GLY A 80 2.50 9.54 7.04
C GLY A 80 3.15 8.15 7.06
N ILE A 81 3.17 7.42 5.94
CA ILE A 81 3.84 6.13 5.84
C ILE A 81 5.32 6.35 5.50
N PRO A 82 6.27 5.89 6.35
CA PRO A 82 7.69 5.98 6.07
C PRO A 82 8.05 5.22 4.79
N VAL A 83 8.94 5.77 3.98
CA VAL A 83 9.38 5.13 2.72
C VAL A 83 10.80 4.62 2.92
N ALA A 84 10.96 3.30 2.95
CA ALA A 84 12.27 2.65 3.08
C ALA A 84 13.08 2.77 1.78
N LYS A 85 12.47 2.46 0.64
CA LYS A 85 13.07 2.63 -0.69
C LYS A 85 11.98 2.78 -1.75
N GLU A 86 12.29 3.54 -2.79
CA GLU A 86 11.49 3.69 -4.00
C GLU A 86 12.18 2.93 -5.13
N ALA A 87 11.41 2.18 -5.91
CA ALA A 87 11.94 1.51 -7.09
C ALA A 87 12.28 2.51 -8.19
N ALA A 88 13.47 2.41 -8.79
CA ALA A 88 13.86 3.25 -9.92
C ALA A 88 13.00 2.97 -11.16
N ASN A 89 12.68 1.70 -11.39
CA ASN A 89 11.74 1.24 -12.41
C ASN A 89 10.80 0.16 -11.87
N PRO A 90 9.55 0.04 -12.35
CA PRO A 90 8.63 -1.02 -11.93
C PRO A 90 9.16 -2.44 -12.11
N SER A 91 10.03 -2.67 -13.09
CA SER A 91 10.67 -3.98 -13.34
C SER A 91 11.73 -4.35 -12.30
N GLU A 92 12.26 -3.39 -11.54
CA GLU A 92 13.36 -3.60 -10.59
C GLU A 92 12.89 -3.86 -9.15
N VAL A 93 11.57 -3.87 -8.93
CA VAL A 93 10.96 -4.03 -7.59
C VAL A 93 11.46 -5.28 -6.88
N LEU A 94 11.60 -6.40 -7.59
CA LEU A 94 12.01 -7.66 -6.98
C LEU A 94 13.45 -7.59 -6.44
N GLU A 95 14.37 -7.02 -7.20
CA GLU A 95 15.78 -6.88 -6.78
C GLU A 95 15.89 -5.87 -5.63
N MET A 96 15.15 -4.77 -5.70
CA MET A 96 15.05 -3.81 -4.59
C MET A 96 14.60 -4.47 -3.29
N LEU A 97 13.60 -5.36 -3.34
CA LEU A 97 13.10 -6.06 -2.15
C LEU A 97 14.11 -7.08 -1.62
N LYS A 98 14.80 -7.82 -2.50
CA LYS A 98 15.86 -8.76 -2.08
C LYS A 98 16.99 -8.03 -1.35
N GLU A 99 17.48 -6.93 -1.89
CA GLU A 99 18.54 -6.12 -1.27
C GLU A 99 18.15 -5.57 0.10
N ALA A 100 16.89 -5.18 0.27
CA ALA A 100 16.43 -4.52 1.49
C ALA A 100 16.04 -5.49 2.63
N LEU A 101 15.86 -6.77 2.30
CA LEU A 101 15.38 -7.83 3.20
C LEU A 101 16.39 -8.96 3.42
N ALA A 102 17.48 -9.00 2.65
CA ALA A 102 18.66 -9.81 2.95
C ALA A 102 19.33 -9.35 4.26
#